data_AF-A0A2N4Z243-F1
#
_entry.id   AF-A0A2N4Z243-F1
#
_cell.length_a   1.000
_cell.length_b   1.000
_cell.length_c   1.000
_cell.angle_alpha   90.00
_cell.angle_beta   90.00
_cell.angle_gamma   90.00
#
_symmetry.space_group_name_H-M   'P 1'
#
loop_
_entity.id
_entity.type
_entity.pdbx_description
1 polymer ?
#
loop_
_entity_poly.entity_id
_entity_poly.type
_entity_poly.pdbx_seq_one_letter_code
_entity_poly.pdbx_strand_id
1 'polypeptide(L)'
;HVWPQLSILSGRMTLTARGAEEPVIRADNMRLDVALLPLLSHQLQVKQVMLKGAVIQLTPKTEAVRDSAAPVVPHDNTLPQAPEDRGWSYDVRQLQVADSVLFFQHENGEQVTVRDIRLQMEQDENHRATVDFSGRINRDQRDLALSFSATVQGGDYPHSLKADFSQLSWQLRGAELPPDGINGQGSLQASWQEDGKTLRFDNLNLMASGSTLTGNGSVVLGDRPDWSLDLHATTLNLDSLLAPSSPATDSSASQQGQSQTRPLRPVIADSDEREDYQSLRGFNGRMALSADQLQWRGLNFTQVQSEISNQQGLLTVSKMQGNLDGGQLSLPGTLDARGDTPQATFQPALQNVEIGSLIKAFNYSLNLTGKLSLTGEFSGTRIDADDFRRHWQGQAQLQMADTRTEGLNFQQLVQQAVERSTNVRAQENYDNATRLDSVSSQLTLDNGLVTLNRLQGQSDVMAMTGEGQLDLQKENCDMRFNVRVLGGWKGEGKLIDRLKQTAIPLRIYGDWQSLSYSLQVDQILRKQLQDEAKQRLNDWVERNKGSKESKDAKKLLDKL
;
A
#
# COMPACT_ATOMS: atom_id res chain seq x y z
N HIS A 1 59.02 6.21 -24.67
CA HIS A 1 59.75 5.12 -23.97
C HIS A 1 58.93 3.85 -24.04
N VAL A 2 59.49 2.75 -24.56
CA VAL A 2 58.87 1.43 -24.60
C VAL A 2 59.27 0.72 -23.31
N TRP A 3 58.31 0.46 -22.42
CA TRP A 3 58.56 -0.23 -21.15
C TRP A 3 58.13 -1.69 -21.25
N PRO A 4 58.93 -2.67 -20.76
CA PRO A 4 58.59 -4.08 -20.83
C PRO A 4 57.36 -4.41 -19.97
N GLN A 5 56.49 -5.29 -20.47
CA GLN A 5 55.33 -5.82 -19.74
C GLN A 5 55.29 -7.34 -19.85
N LEU A 6 54.77 -7.99 -18.81
CA LEU A 6 54.52 -9.43 -18.81
C LEU A 6 53.03 -9.66 -19.07
N SER A 7 52.69 -10.32 -20.16
CA SER A 7 51.31 -10.71 -20.48
C SER A 7 51.15 -12.21 -20.27
N ILE A 8 50.31 -12.59 -19.32
CA ILE A 8 49.91 -13.98 -19.09
C ILE A 8 48.59 -14.19 -19.81
N LEU A 9 48.64 -14.96 -20.90
CA LEU A 9 47.47 -15.42 -21.64
C LEU A 9 47.22 -16.87 -21.27
N SER A 10 46.02 -17.15 -20.78
CA SER A 10 45.61 -18.50 -20.45
C SER A 10 44.28 -18.80 -21.13
N GLY A 11 44.17 -20.02 -21.66
CA GLY A 11 42.90 -20.58 -22.10
C GLY A 11 42.04 -20.96 -20.89
N ARG A 12 41.46 -22.16 -20.91
CA ARG A 12 40.65 -22.63 -19.79
C ARG A 12 41.47 -22.66 -18.50
N MET A 13 40.96 -22.02 -17.46
CA MET A 13 41.57 -22.00 -16.15
C MET A 13 40.57 -22.22 -15.03
N THR A 14 41.10 -22.63 -13.89
CA THR A 14 40.36 -22.75 -12.64
C THR A 14 41.16 -22.13 -11.50
N LEU A 15 40.53 -21.27 -10.72
CA LEU A 15 41.06 -20.75 -9.46
C LEU A 15 40.33 -21.47 -8.32
N THR A 16 41.08 -22.09 -7.41
CA THR A 16 40.53 -22.79 -6.24
C THR A 16 41.07 -22.14 -4.99
N ALA A 17 40.19 -21.75 -4.07
CA ALA A 17 40.61 -21.23 -2.78
C ALA A 17 41.32 -22.34 -1.98
N ARG A 18 42.23 -21.96 -1.08
CA ARG A 18 43.03 -22.94 -0.33
C ARG A 18 42.10 -23.80 0.53
N GLY A 19 42.16 -25.12 0.33
CA GLY A 19 41.36 -26.09 1.08
C GLY A 19 39.89 -26.22 0.63
N ALA A 20 39.45 -25.49 -0.40
CA ALA A 20 38.09 -25.58 -0.93
C ALA A 20 37.86 -26.90 -1.69
N GLU A 21 36.62 -27.40 -1.67
CA GLU A 21 36.20 -28.61 -2.40
C GLU A 21 36.02 -28.34 -3.90
N GLU A 22 35.57 -27.12 -4.24
CA GLU A 22 35.29 -26.70 -5.62
C GLU A 22 36.04 -25.40 -5.97
N PRO A 23 36.41 -25.19 -7.25
CA PRO A 23 37.04 -23.95 -7.69
C PRO A 23 36.05 -22.77 -7.67
N VAL A 24 36.48 -21.65 -7.11
CA VAL A 24 35.73 -20.40 -7.02
C VAL A 24 35.55 -19.71 -8.37
N ILE A 25 36.51 -19.84 -9.28
CA ILE A 25 36.43 -19.27 -10.64
C ILE A 25 36.80 -20.36 -11.64
N ARG A 26 35.97 -20.55 -12.67
CA ARG A 26 36.34 -21.23 -13.91
C ARG A 26 36.20 -20.23 -15.04
N ALA A 27 37.17 -20.12 -15.93
CA ALA A 27 37.09 -19.16 -17.05
C ALA A 27 37.61 -19.78 -18.33
N ASP A 28 36.96 -19.46 -19.45
CA ASP A 28 37.38 -19.94 -20.77
C ASP A 28 38.66 -19.25 -21.25
N ASN A 29 38.81 -17.96 -20.94
CA ASN A 29 40.00 -17.19 -21.25
C ASN A 29 40.29 -16.18 -20.15
N MET A 30 41.57 -16.04 -19.80
CA MET A 30 42.07 -14.96 -18.96
C MET A 30 43.27 -14.30 -19.62
N ARG A 31 43.34 -12.97 -19.50
CA ARG A 31 44.56 -12.21 -19.73
C ARG A 31 44.90 -11.41 -18.49
N LEU A 32 46.16 -11.49 -18.08
CA LEU A 32 46.71 -10.68 -17.00
C LEU A 32 47.98 -9.99 -17.50
N ASP A 33 47.93 -8.67 -17.62
CA ASP A 33 49.07 -7.85 -18.00
C ASP A 33 49.66 -7.18 -16.76
N VAL A 34 50.93 -7.43 -16.47
CA VAL A 34 51.63 -6.94 -15.27
C VAL A 34 52.83 -6.08 -15.66
N ALA A 35 53.06 -4.99 -14.93
CA ALA A 35 54.25 -4.18 -15.08
C ALA A 35 55.48 -4.90 -14.49
N LEU A 36 56.59 -4.92 -15.24
CA LEU A 36 57.73 -5.79 -14.91
C LEU A 36 58.67 -5.20 -13.85
N LEU A 37 58.81 -3.87 -13.80
CA LEU A 37 59.71 -3.17 -12.87
C LEU A 37 59.22 -3.16 -11.41
N PRO A 38 57.93 -2.91 -11.11
CA PRO A 38 57.44 -2.90 -9.71
C PRO A 38 57.53 -4.27 -9.02
N LEU A 39 57.56 -5.36 -9.78
CA LEU A 39 57.73 -6.72 -9.24
C LEU A 39 59.04 -6.91 -8.49
N LEU A 40 60.11 -6.19 -8.89
CA LEU A 40 61.41 -6.21 -8.20
C LEU A 40 61.34 -5.58 -6.79
N SER A 41 60.31 -4.78 -6.55
CA SER A 41 60.05 -4.07 -5.28
C SER A 41 58.87 -4.68 -4.51
N HIS A 42 58.46 -5.92 -4.84
CA HIS A 42 57.28 -6.59 -4.26
C HIS A 42 55.94 -5.84 -4.49
N GLN A 43 55.83 -5.05 -5.55
CA GLN A 43 54.59 -4.38 -5.94
C GLN A 43 53.98 -5.07 -7.18
N LEU A 44 52.74 -5.55 -7.04
CA LEU A 44 52.01 -6.17 -8.16
C LEU A 44 51.15 -5.09 -8.82
N GLN A 45 51.70 -4.43 -9.83
CA GLN A 45 50.96 -3.47 -10.63
C GLN A 45 50.37 -4.16 -11.87
N VAL A 46 49.05 -4.35 -11.84
CA VAL A 46 48.30 -5.01 -12.90
C VAL A 46 47.77 -3.95 -13.86
N LYS A 47 48.27 -3.96 -15.08
CA LYS A 47 47.81 -3.06 -16.14
C LYS A 47 46.41 -3.43 -16.62
N GLN A 48 46.15 -4.73 -16.82
CA GLN A 48 44.88 -5.20 -17.34
C GLN A 48 44.58 -6.61 -16.82
N VAL A 49 43.35 -6.80 -16.33
CA VAL A 49 42.74 -8.10 -16.12
C VAL A 49 41.58 -8.24 -17.10
N MET A 50 41.59 -9.28 -17.94
CA MET A 50 40.44 -9.64 -18.77
C MET A 50 40.00 -11.05 -18.42
N LEU A 51 38.71 -11.20 -18.14
CA LEU A 51 38.06 -12.45 -17.85
C LEU A 51 36.87 -12.62 -18.81
N LYS A 52 36.86 -13.70 -19.60
CA LYS A 52 35.76 -13.98 -20.54
C LYS A 52 35.17 -15.36 -20.30
N GLY A 53 33.84 -15.45 -20.31
CA GLY A 53 33.14 -16.71 -20.10
C GLY A 53 33.39 -17.29 -18.72
N ALA A 54 33.55 -16.44 -17.70
CA ALA A 54 33.80 -16.93 -16.35
C ALA A 54 32.54 -17.40 -15.67
N VAL A 55 32.65 -18.53 -14.98
CA VAL A 55 31.70 -19.04 -14.01
C VAL A 55 32.32 -18.82 -12.64
N ILE A 56 31.81 -17.83 -11.92
CA ILE A 56 32.21 -17.48 -10.56
C ILE A 56 31.21 -18.13 -9.61
N GLN A 57 31.70 -18.94 -8.67
CA GLN A 57 30.88 -19.66 -7.70
C GLN A 57 31.27 -19.18 -6.30
N LEU A 58 30.32 -18.52 -5.62
CA LEU A 58 30.41 -18.10 -4.23
C LEU A 58 29.43 -18.97 -3.43
N THR A 59 29.91 -20.14 -3.03
CA THR A 59 29.17 -21.14 -2.25
C THR A 59 30.02 -21.60 -1.07
N PRO A 60 29.43 -22.21 -0.02
CA PRO A 60 30.20 -22.73 1.11
C PRO A 60 31.31 -23.72 0.69
N LYS A 61 31.12 -24.45 -0.42
CA LYS A 61 32.11 -25.41 -0.95
C LYS A 61 33.31 -24.77 -1.63
N THR A 62 33.18 -23.51 -2.03
CA THR A 62 34.24 -22.74 -2.71
C THR A 62 35.02 -21.85 -1.75
N GLU A 63 34.61 -21.76 -0.48
CA GLU A 63 35.28 -20.97 0.55
C GLU A 63 36.62 -21.58 0.97
N ALA A 64 37.56 -20.72 1.37
CA ALA A 64 38.84 -21.17 1.87
C ALA A 64 38.67 -21.88 3.22
N VAL A 65 39.05 -23.14 3.31
CA VAL A 65 39.07 -23.89 4.57
C VAL A 65 40.36 -23.51 5.30
N ARG A 66 40.23 -22.85 6.45
CA ARG A 66 41.36 -22.65 7.36
C ARG A 66 41.75 -23.99 7.98
N ASP A 67 43.05 -24.29 7.93
CA ASP A 67 43.61 -25.45 8.62
C ASP A 67 43.45 -25.25 10.14
N SER A 68 42.88 -26.25 10.83
CA SER A 68 42.63 -26.22 12.27
C SER A 68 43.90 -26.04 13.13
N ALA A 69 45.09 -26.28 12.55
CA ALA A 69 46.38 -26.07 13.17
C ALA A 69 47.06 -24.74 12.81
N ALA A 70 46.41 -23.86 12.04
CA ALA A 70 46.98 -22.58 11.64
C ALA A 70 47.07 -21.61 12.84
N PRO A 71 48.21 -20.91 13.05
CA PRO A 71 48.35 -19.92 14.11
C PRO A 71 47.26 -18.84 14.02
N VAL A 72 46.53 -18.61 15.11
CA VAL A 72 45.58 -17.50 15.23
C VAL A 72 46.39 -16.24 15.51
N VAL A 73 46.42 -15.31 14.56
CA VAL A 73 47.05 -14.00 14.77
C VAL A 73 46.25 -13.26 15.86
N PRO A 74 46.86 -12.82 16.96
CA PRO A 74 46.15 -12.06 18.00
C PRO A 74 45.52 -10.81 17.37
N HIS A 75 44.25 -10.56 17.69
CA HIS A 75 43.62 -9.29 17.37
C HIS A 75 44.32 -8.18 18.17
N ASP A 76 44.57 -7.05 17.51
CA ASP A 76 45.41 -5.92 17.90
C ASP A 76 46.93 -6.12 17.79
N ASN A 77 47.46 -5.87 16.58
CA ASN A 77 48.83 -5.40 16.43
C ASN A 77 48.82 -3.86 16.47
N THR A 78 49.05 -3.28 17.65
CA THR A 78 49.12 -1.82 17.88
C THR A 78 50.49 -1.21 17.60
N LEU A 79 51.40 -1.97 16.97
CA LEU A 79 52.68 -1.44 16.50
C LEU A 79 52.54 -0.97 15.04
N PRO A 80 53.10 0.19 14.65
CA PRO A 80 53.21 0.54 13.24
C PRO A 80 54.02 -0.55 12.54
N GLN A 81 53.40 -1.25 11.59
CA GLN A 81 54.07 -2.27 10.78
C GLN A 81 55.32 -1.66 10.16
N ALA A 82 56.48 -2.30 10.37
CA ALA A 82 57.70 -1.94 9.66
C ALA A 82 57.44 -2.01 8.15
N PRO A 83 58.04 -1.13 7.32
CA PRO A 83 57.79 -1.11 5.87
C PRO A 83 58.08 -2.44 5.17
N GLU A 84 58.79 -3.38 5.81
CA GLU A 84 59.08 -4.72 5.32
C GLU A 84 57.94 -5.75 5.53
N ASP A 85 56.94 -5.45 6.38
CA ASP A 85 55.76 -6.29 6.65
C ASP A 85 54.55 -5.99 5.74
N ARG A 86 54.70 -5.05 4.79
CA ARG A 86 53.65 -4.75 3.81
C ARG A 86 53.59 -5.91 2.82
N GLY A 87 52.56 -6.74 2.92
CA GLY A 87 52.18 -7.67 1.87
C GLY A 87 52.01 -6.95 0.51
N TRP A 88 51.87 -7.73 -0.55
CA TRP A 88 51.69 -7.21 -1.92
C TRP A 88 50.67 -6.05 -1.96
N SER A 89 51.07 -4.90 -2.47
CA SER A 89 50.15 -3.83 -2.84
C SER A 89 49.57 -4.14 -4.23
N TYR A 90 48.25 -4.22 -4.31
CA TYR A 90 47.52 -4.54 -5.55
C TYR A 90 46.96 -3.26 -6.16
N ASP A 91 47.38 -2.93 -7.37
CA ASP A 91 46.87 -1.80 -8.15
C ASP A 91 46.41 -2.31 -9.51
N VAL A 92 45.10 -2.32 -9.75
CA VAL A 92 44.48 -2.81 -10.99
C VAL A 92 44.01 -1.62 -11.82
N ARG A 93 44.73 -1.34 -12.91
CA ARG A 93 44.44 -0.20 -13.78
C ARG A 93 43.25 -0.43 -14.70
N GLN A 94 43.07 -1.65 -15.21
CA GLN A 94 41.93 -1.99 -16.06
C GLN A 94 41.38 -3.36 -15.69
N LEU A 95 40.07 -3.48 -15.57
CA LEU A 95 39.36 -4.74 -15.37
C LEU A 95 38.25 -4.87 -16.40
N GLN A 96 38.25 -6.00 -17.11
CA GLN A 96 37.22 -6.34 -18.06
C GLN A 96 36.68 -7.73 -17.75
N VAL A 97 35.38 -7.82 -17.48
CA VAL A 97 34.64 -9.08 -17.37
C VAL A 97 33.61 -9.11 -18.49
N ALA A 98 33.57 -10.19 -19.25
CA ALA A 98 32.65 -10.33 -20.38
C ALA A 98 31.98 -11.70 -20.38
N ASP A 99 30.68 -11.70 -20.69
CA ASP A 99 29.85 -12.89 -20.88
C ASP A 99 30.00 -13.90 -19.71
N SER A 100 30.04 -13.38 -18.49
CA SER A 100 30.30 -14.16 -17.29
C SER A 100 29.05 -14.37 -16.44
N VAL A 101 29.09 -15.39 -15.58
CA VAL A 101 28.00 -15.79 -14.70
C VAL A 101 28.53 -15.88 -13.28
N LEU A 102 27.80 -15.30 -12.33
CA LEU A 102 28.01 -15.43 -10.90
C LEU A 102 26.90 -16.30 -10.32
N PHE A 103 27.28 -17.32 -9.57
CA PHE A 103 26.40 -18.12 -8.74
C PHE A 103 26.72 -17.82 -7.29
N PHE A 104 25.77 -17.25 -6.56
CA PHE A 104 25.86 -17.00 -5.13
C PHE A 104 24.88 -17.93 -4.41
N GLN A 105 25.37 -18.64 -3.38
CA GLN A 105 24.54 -19.47 -2.52
C GLN A 105 24.84 -19.15 -1.06
N HIS A 106 23.82 -18.70 -0.33
CA HIS A 106 23.93 -18.45 1.10
C HIS A 106 23.74 -19.75 1.90
N GLU A 107 24.21 -19.80 3.16
CA GLU A 107 24.13 -20.97 4.04
C GLU A 107 22.69 -21.49 4.28
N ASN A 108 21.68 -20.63 4.13
CA ASN A 108 20.26 -20.97 4.24
C ASN A 108 19.71 -21.70 2.99
N GLY A 109 20.56 -21.95 1.98
CA GLY A 109 20.20 -22.62 0.74
C GLY A 109 19.69 -21.69 -0.37
N GLU A 110 19.57 -20.39 -0.10
CA GLU A 110 19.11 -19.41 -1.07
C GLU A 110 20.13 -19.21 -2.20
N GLN A 111 19.66 -19.27 -3.45
CA GLN A 111 20.50 -19.15 -4.64
C GLN A 111 20.16 -17.92 -5.45
N VAL A 112 21.18 -17.13 -5.79
CA VAL A 112 21.08 -15.99 -6.69
C VAL A 112 22.02 -16.22 -7.86
N THR A 113 21.48 -16.15 -9.08
CA THR A 113 22.30 -16.23 -10.30
C THR A 113 22.32 -14.88 -10.98
N VAL A 114 23.53 -14.38 -11.26
CA VAL A 114 23.75 -13.19 -12.09
C VAL A 114 24.37 -13.63 -13.40
N ARG A 115 23.68 -13.38 -14.50
CA ARG A 115 24.07 -13.79 -15.86
C ARG A 115 24.43 -12.56 -16.69
N ASP A 116 25.05 -12.84 -17.84
CA ASP A 116 25.40 -11.83 -18.85
C ASP A 116 26.21 -10.67 -18.25
N ILE A 117 27.07 -10.96 -17.27
CA ILE A 117 27.87 -9.94 -16.59
C ILE A 117 28.84 -9.35 -17.59
N ARG A 118 28.73 -8.03 -17.77
CA ARG A 118 29.72 -7.20 -18.44
C ARG A 118 30.15 -6.12 -17.47
N LEU A 119 31.43 -6.10 -17.17
CA LEU A 119 32.05 -5.09 -16.33
C LEU A 119 33.25 -4.54 -17.08
N GLN A 120 33.34 -3.22 -17.16
CA GLN A 120 34.48 -2.53 -17.68
C GLN A 120 34.88 -1.47 -16.66
N MET A 121 36.12 -1.54 -16.18
CA MET A 121 36.65 -0.60 -15.22
C MET A 121 38.00 -0.08 -15.69
N GLU A 122 38.21 1.22 -15.59
CA GLU A 122 39.50 1.88 -15.82
C GLU A 122 39.83 2.81 -14.67
N GLN A 123 41.00 2.64 -14.07
CA GLN A 123 41.48 3.41 -12.93
C GLN A 123 42.65 4.33 -13.32
N ASP A 124 42.61 5.56 -12.82
CA ASP A 124 43.71 6.53 -12.96
C ASP A 124 44.76 6.40 -11.83
N GLU A 125 45.82 7.21 -11.92
CA GLU A 125 46.90 7.22 -10.92
C GLU A 125 46.46 7.73 -9.52
N ASN A 126 45.28 8.37 -9.44
CA ASN A 126 44.69 8.87 -8.20
C ASN A 126 43.67 7.89 -7.61
N HIS A 127 43.64 6.64 -8.09
CA HIS A 127 42.69 5.61 -7.67
C HIS A 127 41.23 6.02 -7.91
N ARG A 128 40.97 6.82 -8.96
CA ARG A 128 39.63 7.07 -9.47
C ARG A 128 39.36 6.12 -10.61
N ALA A 129 38.32 5.32 -10.45
CA ALA A 129 37.89 4.34 -11.44
C ALA A 129 36.60 4.77 -12.13
N THR A 130 36.55 4.70 -13.46
CA THR A 130 35.28 4.66 -14.19
C THR A 130 34.82 3.22 -14.27
N VAL A 131 33.54 2.96 -14.03
CA VAL A 131 32.96 1.61 -13.98
C VAL A 131 31.69 1.58 -14.79
N ASP A 132 31.65 0.74 -15.82
CA ASP A 132 30.45 0.40 -16.59
C ASP A 132 30.08 -1.05 -16.31
N PHE A 133 28.85 -1.26 -15.86
CA PHE A 133 28.33 -2.58 -15.51
C PHE A 133 26.99 -2.85 -16.20
N SER A 134 26.80 -4.10 -16.63
CA SER A 134 25.48 -4.63 -16.94
C SER A 134 25.39 -6.11 -16.56
N GLY A 135 24.20 -6.56 -16.17
CA GLY A 135 23.93 -7.96 -15.86
C GLY A 135 22.45 -8.22 -15.68
N ARG A 136 22.09 -9.51 -15.61
CA ARG A 136 20.73 -9.96 -15.29
C ARG A 136 20.73 -10.85 -14.07
N ILE A 137 19.98 -10.47 -13.06
CA ILE A 137 19.84 -11.18 -11.80
C ILE A 137 18.52 -11.93 -11.83
N ASN A 138 18.55 -13.24 -11.61
CA ASN A 138 17.36 -14.07 -11.51
C ASN A 138 17.22 -14.63 -10.09
N ARG A 139 16.06 -14.40 -9.47
CA ARG A 139 15.70 -14.88 -8.13
C ARG A 139 14.19 -15.03 -8.04
N ASP A 140 13.70 -16.16 -7.51
CA ASP A 140 12.28 -16.38 -7.20
C ASP A 140 11.29 -16.06 -8.34
N GLN A 141 11.61 -16.48 -9.57
CA GLN A 141 10.82 -16.20 -10.78
C GLN A 141 10.72 -14.70 -11.14
N ARG A 142 11.64 -13.89 -10.60
CA ARG A 142 11.83 -12.49 -10.95
C ARG A 142 13.17 -12.33 -11.65
N ASP A 143 13.15 -11.56 -12.72
CA ASP A 143 14.29 -11.21 -13.56
C ASP A 143 14.53 -9.70 -13.44
N LEU A 144 15.72 -9.33 -12.98
CA LEU A 144 16.19 -7.96 -12.85
C LEU A 144 17.33 -7.74 -13.83
N ALA A 145 17.07 -7.05 -14.93
CA ALA A 145 18.12 -6.47 -15.74
C ALA A 145 18.60 -5.18 -15.08
N LEU A 146 19.90 -5.05 -14.87
CA LEU A 146 20.54 -3.90 -14.21
C LEU A 146 21.72 -3.43 -15.07
N SER A 147 21.82 -2.13 -15.28
CA SER A 147 23.04 -1.53 -15.83
C SER A 147 23.33 -0.18 -15.17
N PHE A 148 24.61 0.13 -15.01
CA PHE A 148 25.04 1.41 -14.49
C PHE A 148 26.39 1.86 -15.02
N SER A 149 26.60 3.17 -14.99
CA SER A 149 27.89 3.83 -15.17
C SER A 149 28.20 4.64 -13.91
N ALA A 150 29.39 4.45 -13.34
CA ALA A 150 29.79 5.09 -12.10
C ALA A 150 31.24 5.57 -12.11
N THR A 151 31.53 6.61 -11.35
CA THR A 151 32.90 6.98 -10.98
C THR A 151 33.16 6.65 -9.52
N VAL A 152 34.16 5.82 -9.25
CA VAL A 152 34.49 5.31 -7.93
C VAL A 152 35.81 5.92 -7.47
N GLN A 153 35.84 6.46 -6.24
CA GLN A 153 37.05 6.97 -5.60
C GLN A 153 37.48 5.95 -4.54
N GLY A 154 38.52 5.17 -4.87
CA GLY A 154 39.01 4.05 -4.05
C GLY A 154 40.33 4.32 -3.33
N GLY A 155 40.84 5.56 -3.34
CA GLY A 155 42.17 5.88 -2.79
C GLY A 155 42.34 5.64 -1.28
N ASP A 156 41.24 5.47 -0.53
CA ASP A 156 41.22 5.19 0.91
C ASP A 156 40.59 3.81 1.22
N TYR A 157 40.46 2.95 0.21
CA TYR A 157 40.01 1.58 0.41
C TYR A 157 41.05 0.80 1.24
N PRO A 158 40.66 -0.02 2.23
CA PRO A 158 39.29 -0.47 2.53
C PRO A 158 38.48 0.42 3.49
N HIS A 159 39.07 1.47 4.07
CA HIS A 159 38.42 2.30 5.09
C HIS A 159 37.22 3.08 4.56
N SER A 160 37.34 3.67 3.37
CA SER A 160 36.23 4.35 2.70
C SER A 160 36.21 4.14 1.19
N LEU A 161 35.00 4.14 0.63
CA LEU A 161 34.76 4.07 -0.81
C LEU A 161 33.65 5.05 -1.16
N LYS A 162 33.81 5.85 -2.22
CA LYS A 162 32.75 6.71 -2.75
C LYS A 162 32.48 6.35 -4.20
N ALA A 163 31.22 6.35 -4.60
CA ALA A 163 30.82 6.03 -5.96
C ALA A 163 29.70 6.99 -6.41
N ASP A 164 29.92 7.69 -7.52
CA ASP A 164 28.91 8.53 -8.17
C ASP A 164 28.33 7.76 -9.36
N PHE A 165 27.10 7.29 -9.25
CA PHE A 165 26.37 6.61 -10.32
C PHE A 165 25.64 7.66 -11.16
N SER A 166 26.18 7.94 -12.34
CA SER A 166 25.65 8.96 -13.25
C SER A 166 24.51 8.43 -14.12
N GLN A 167 24.54 7.14 -14.42
CA GLN A 167 23.49 6.43 -15.14
C GLN A 167 23.22 5.12 -14.42
N LEU A 168 21.99 4.92 -13.99
CA LEU A 168 21.47 3.68 -13.46
C LEU A 168 20.21 3.36 -14.25
N SER A 169 20.05 2.13 -14.69
CA SER A 169 18.81 1.67 -15.31
C SER A 169 18.50 0.24 -14.87
N TRP A 170 17.22 -0.02 -14.66
CA TRP A 170 16.75 -1.32 -14.25
C TRP A 170 15.42 -1.69 -14.91
N GLN A 171 15.24 -2.97 -15.09
CA GLN A 171 13.99 -3.57 -15.53
C GLN A 171 13.74 -4.82 -14.70
N LEU A 172 12.71 -4.76 -13.86
CA LEU A 172 12.28 -5.85 -12.99
C LEU A 172 10.98 -6.44 -13.53
N ARG A 173 10.97 -7.73 -13.81
CA ARG A 173 9.81 -8.48 -14.32
C ARG A 173 9.67 -9.79 -13.60
N GLY A 174 8.46 -10.34 -13.47
CA GLY A 174 8.27 -11.65 -12.84
C GLY A 174 6.97 -11.78 -12.07
N ALA A 175 6.94 -12.77 -11.17
CA ALA A 175 5.80 -13.00 -10.29
C ALA A 175 5.57 -11.81 -9.34
N GLU A 176 4.30 -11.53 -9.03
CA GLU A 176 3.84 -10.48 -8.08
C GLU A 176 4.26 -9.05 -8.46
N LEU A 177 4.48 -8.82 -9.75
CA LEU A 177 4.76 -7.50 -10.31
C LEU A 177 3.68 -7.10 -11.33
N PRO A 178 3.52 -5.80 -11.61
CA PRO A 178 2.67 -5.32 -12.70
C PRO A 178 3.00 -6.01 -14.04
N PRO A 179 2.03 -6.17 -14.95
CA PRO A 179 2.24 -6.88 -16.23
C PRO A 179 3.40 -6.34 -17.07
N ASP A 180 3.62 -5.03 -17.05
CA ASP A 180 4.71 -4.36 -17.78
C ASP A 180 6.07 -4.42 -17.05
N GLY A 181 6.08 -4.95 -15.82
CA GLY A 181 7.18 -4.89 -14.89
C GLY A 181 7.41 -3.48 -14.33
N ILE A 182 8.51 -3.33 -13.60
CA ILE A 182 8.98 -2.04 -13.09
C ILE A 182 10.22 -1.67 -13.88
N ASN A 183 10.11 -0.62 -14.69
CA ASN A 183 11.21 -0.08 -15.47
C ASN A 183 11.60 1.27 -14.88
N GLY A 184 12.89 1.47 -14.66
CA GLY A 184 13.36 2.71 -14.09
C GLY A 184 14.77 3.08 -14.49
N GLN A 185 15.10 4.33 -14.19
CA GLN A 185 16.39 4.93 -14.42
C GLN A 185 16.69 5.94 -13.32
N GLY A 186 17.95 6.29 -13.14
CA GLY A 186 18.31 7.30 -12.15
C GLY A 186 19.80 7.54 -12.01
N SER A 187 20.11 8.25 -10.94
CA SER A 187 21.46 8.55 -10.46
C SER A 187 21.48 8.53 -8.95
N LEU A 188 22.64 8.23 -8.37
CA LEU A 188 22.86 8.33 -6.92
C LEU A 188 24.33 8.48 -6.61
N GLN A 189 24.64 8.98 -5.42
CA GLN A 189 25.97 8.92 -4.84
C GLN A 189 25.93 7.92 -3.69
N ALA A 190 26.87 6.98 -3.66
CA ALA A 190 27.00 6.02 -2.58
C ALA A 190 28.34 6.22 -1.86
N SER A 191 28.35 6.05 -0.55
CA SER A 191 29.60 5.99 0.21
C SER A 191 29.59 4.88 1.26
N TRP A 192 30.68 4.12 1.30
CA TRP A 192 30.95 3.09 2.30
C TRP A 192 31.95 3.62 3.33
N GLN A 193 31.69 3.31 4.60
CA GLN A 193 32.59 3.56 5.71
C GLN A 193 32.74 2.27 6.52
N GLU A 194 33.94 1.69 6.52
CA GLU A 194 34.21 0.39 7.14
C GLU A 194 34.08 0.44 8.67
N ASP A 195 34.67 1.47 9.31
CA ASP A 195 34.71 1.60 10.78
C ASP A 195 33.31 1.57 11.42
N GLY A 196 32.32 2.15 10.73
CA GLY A 196 30.92 2.17 11.16
C GLY A 196 30.03 1.18 10.41
N LYS A 197 30.58 0.35 9.52
CA LYS A 197 29.85 -0.52 8.57
C LYS A 197 28.67 0.18 7.92
N THR A 198 28.85 1.45 7.58
CA THR A 198 27.76 2.34 7.16
C THR A 198 27.81 2.54 5.66
N LEU A 199 26.70 2.26 5.00
CA LEU A 199 26.47 2.61 3.61
C LEU A 199 25.52 3.80 3.56
N ARG A 200 25.94 4.89 2.91
CA ARG A 200 25.12 6.08 2.67
C ARG A 200 24.79 6.21 1.20
N PHE A 201 23.60 6.72 0.92
CA PHE A 201 23.12 7.06 -0.39
C PHE A 201 22.69 8.53 -0.37
N ASP A 202 23.35 9.37 -1.14
CA ASP A 202 23.11 10.80 -1.22
C ASP A 202 22.65 11.15 -2.65
N ASN A 203 21.90 12.24 -2.78
CA ASN A 203 21.43 12.74 -4.07
C ASN A 203 20.73 11.65 -4.91
N LEU A 204 19.90 10.83 -4.26
CA LEU A 204 19.04 9.88 -4.95
C LEU A 204 18.17 10.66 -5.93
N ASN A 205 18.14 10.22 -7.19
CA ASN A 205 17.22 10.72 -8.19
C ASN A 205 16.82 9.54 -9.06
N LEU A 206 15.65 8.97 -8.77
CA LEU A 206 15.13 7.76 -9.36
C LEU A 206 13.81 8.05 -10.05
N MET A 207 13.63 7.46 -11.22
CA MET A 207 12.38 7.48 -11.98
C MET A 207 11.98 6.04 -12.26
N ALA A 208 10.76 5.64 -11.91
CA ALA A 208 10.26 4.30 -12.19
C ALA A 208 8.77 4.28 -12.42
N SER A 209 8.33 3.66 -13.52
CA SER A 209 6.91 3.44 -13.84
C SER A 209 6.01 4.68 -13.62
N GLY A 210 6.47 5.88 -14.00
CA GLY A 210 5.72 7.13 -13.83
C GLY A 210 5.84 7.79 -12.46
N SER A 211 6.70 7.27 -11.58
CA SER A 211 7.04 7.86 -10.29
C SER A 211 8.43 8.50 -10.33
N THR A 212 8.61 9.59 -9.58
CA THR A 212 9.90 10.24 -9.35
C THR A 212 10.20 10.23 -7.85
N LEU A 213 11.42 9.87 -7.48
CA LEU A 213 11.84 9.76 -6.08
C LEU A 213 13.22 10.40 -5.93
N THR A 214 13.33 11.31 -4.98
CA THR A 214 14.57 11.99 -4.62
C THR A 214 14.83 11.88 -3.13
N GLY A 215 16.07 12.09 -2.70
CA GLY A 215 16.41 12.18 -1.28
C GLY A 215 17.71 11.49 -0.92
N ASN A 216 17.76 10.97 0.30
CA ASN A 216 18.94 10.32 0.85
C ASN A 216 18.56 9.15 1.75
N GLY A 217 19.54 8.28 1.97
CA GLY A 217 19.38 7.13 2.83
C GLY A 217 20.69 6.70 3.47
N SER A 218 20.59 5.94 4.55
CA SER A 218 21.73 5.24 5.11
C SER A 218 21.30 3.91 5.73
N VAL A 219 22.25 3.00 5.80
CA VAL A 219 22.10 1.75 6.54
C VAL A 219 23.38 1.46 7.30
N VAL A 220 23.23 1.14 8.59
CA VAL A 220 24.30 0.56 9.40
C VAL A 220 24.16 -0.95 9.32
N LEU A 221 25.15 -1.63 8.74
CA LEU A 221 25.13 -3.08 8.56
C LEU A 221 25.55 -3.80 9.84
N GLY A 222 24.87 -4.90 10.14
CA GLY A 222 25.09 -5.79 11.27
C GLY A 222 24.06 -6.92 11.23
N ASP A 223 23.98 -7.72 12.29
CA ASP A 223 23.00 -8.83 12.38
C ASP A 223 21.55 -8.34 12.18
N ARG A 224 21.27 -7.10 12.60
CA ARG A 224 20.01 -6.40 12.36
C ARG A 224 20.34 -5.01 11.81
N PRO A 225 20.23 -4.79 10.49
CA PRO A 225 20.56 -3.50 9.91
C PRO A 225 19.64 -2.39 10.45
N ASP A 226 20.19 -1.18 10.60
CA ASP A 226 19.43 0.02 10.98
C ASP A 226 19.36 0.99 9.80
N TRP A 227 18.15 1.21 9.28
CA TRP A 227 17.87 2.01 8.10
C TRP A 227 17.39 3.42 8.46
N SER A 228 17.86 4.42 7.73
CA SER A 228 17.33 5.78 7.79
C SER A 228 17.08 6.28 6.39
N LEU A 229 15.85 6.64 6.05
CA LEU A 229 15.44 7.11 4.74
C LEU A 229 14.71 8.46 4.85
N ASP A 230 15.11 9.43 4.04
CA ASP A 230 14.42 10.70 3.87
C ASP A 230 14.19 10.91 2.37
N LEU A 231 12.93 10.84 1.96
CA LEU A 231 12.53 10.72 0.57
C LEU A 231 11.46 11.75 0.22
N HIS A 232 11.59 12.34 -0.97
CA HIS A 232 10.58 13.20 -1.60
C HIS A 232 10.22 12.65 -2.97
N ALA A 233 8.92 12.56 -3.25
CA ALA A 233 8.40 12.18 -4.55
C ALA A 233 7.57 13.32 -5.16
N THR A 234 7.88 13.75 -6.38
CA THR A 234 6.97 14.67 -7.10
C THR A 234 5.70 13.94 -7.50
N THR A 235 5.83 12.69 -7.94
CA THR A 235 4.71 11.81 -8.24
C THR A 235 5.07 10.41 -7.77
N LEU A 236 4.17 9.79 -7.00
CA LEU A 236 4.29 8.41 -6.56
C LEU A 236 3.06 7.62 -7.00
N ASN A 237 3.21 6.82 -8.05
CA ASN A 237 2.14 5.98 -8.57
C ASN A 237 2.27 4.57 -8.00
N LEU A 238 1.50 4.25 -6.96
CA LEU A 238 1.50 2.92 -6.37
C LEU A 238 0.75 1.91 -7.24
N ASP A 239 -0.18 2.34 -8.08
CA ASP A 239 -0.92 1.45 -9.00
C ASP A 239 -0.01 0.87 -10.09
N SER A 240 1.07 1.58 -10.44
CA SER A 240 2.07 1.12 -11.43
C SER A 240 3.28 0.43 -10.81
N LEU A 241 3.46 0.54 -9.48
CA LEU A 241 4.59 -0.05 -8.75
C LEU A 241 4.21 -1.32 -8.00
N LEU A 242 2.97 -1.40 -7.52
CA LEU A 242 2.44 -2.55 -6.82
C LEU A 242 1.59 -3.37 -7.78
N ALA A 243 1.75 -4.70 -7.75
CA ALA A 243 0.79 -5.56 -8.43
C ALA A 243 -0.57 -5.41 -7.74
N PRO A 244 -1.68 -5.22 -8.46
CA PRO A 244 -2.99 -5.29 -7.85
C PRO A 244 -3.17 -6.71 -7.28
N SER A 245 -3.40 -6.80 -5.97
CA SER A 245 -3.88 -8.03 -5.34
C SER A 245 -5.22 -8.35 -5.99
N SER A 246 -5.20 -9.28 -6.95
CA SER A 246 -6.42 -9.85 -7.48
C SER A 246 -6.99 -10.71 -6.36
N PRO A 247 -8.25 -10.52 -5.93
CA PRO A 247 -8.88 -11.46 -5.02
C PRO A 247 -8.78 -12.84 -5.67
N ALA A 248 -8.27 -13.82 -4.92
CA ALA A 248 -8.28 -15.21 -5.32
C ALA A 248 -9.73 -15.58 -5.65
N THR A 249 -10.04 -15.59 -6.94
CA THR A 249 -11.32 -16.03 -7.44
C THR A 249 -11.23 -17.53 -7.49
N ASP A 250 -11.68 -18.19 -6.43
CA ASP A 250 -12.11 -19.58 -6.46
C ASP A 250 -13.37 -19.66 -7.35
N SER A 251 -13.17 -19.54 -8.66
CA SER A 251 -14.17 -19.86 -9.67
C SER A 251 -13.65 -21.02 -10.49
N SER A 252 -14.04 -22.22 -10.04
CA SER A 252 -14.05 -23.44 -10.85
C SER A 252 -15.02 -23.23 -12.02
N ALA A 253 -14.53 -22.65 -13.10
CA ALA A 253 -15.24 -22.59 -14.38
C ALA A 253 -14.32 -23.12 -15.49
N SER A 254 -14.60 -24.35 -15.90
CA SER A 254 -14.01 -24.98 -17.06
C SER A 254 -14.33 -24.20 -18.34
N GLN A 255 -13.32 -23.60 -18.97
CA GLN A 255 -13.37 -23.23 -20.38
C GLN A 255 -12.07 -23.60 -21.11
N GLN A 256 -12.21 -24.49 -22.11
CA GLN A 256 -11.22 -24.76 -23.14
C GLN A 256 -11.10 -23.56 -24.09
N GLY A 257 -9.87 -23.12 -24.39
CA GLY A 257 -9.60 -22.16 -25.46
C GLY A 257 -8.22 -21.52 -25.39
N GLN A 258 -7.25 -22.14 -26.05
CA GLN A 258 -5.92 -21.65 -26.47
C GLN A 258 -5.46 -20.26 -25.98
N SER A 259 -4.52 -20.25 -25.04
CA SER A 259 -3.51 -19.19 -24.91
C SER A 259 -2.25 -19.79 -24.29
N GLN A 260 -1.10 -19.24 -24.65
CA GLN A 260 0.25 -19.73 -24.40
C GLN A 260 0.48 -20.31 -22.99
N THR A 261 1.12 -21.48 -22.95
CA THR A 261 1.60 -22.16 -21.76
C THR A 261 2.54 -21.25 -20.96
N ARG A 262 1.99 -20.54 -19.98
CA ARG A 262 2.73 -20.07 -18.80
C ARG A 262 3.17 -21.33 -18.04
N PRO A 263 4.44 -21.50 -17.66
CA PRO A 263 4.82 -22.58 -16.77
C PRO A 263 4.11 -22.37 -15.44
N LEU A 264 3.07 -23.16 -15.19
CA LEU A 264 2.42 -23.30 -13.90
C LEU A 264 3.47 -23.86 -12.93
N ARG A 265 3.59 -23.26 -11.75
CA ARG A 265 4.39 -23.82 -10.65
C ARG A 265 3.91 -25.25 -10.36
N PRO A 266 4.80 -26.17 -9.94
CA PRO A 266 4.36 -27.31 -9.15
C PRO A 266 3.61 -26.75 -7.94
N VAL A 267 2.36 -27.16 -7.76
CA VAL A 267 1.57 -26.84 -6.57
C VAL A 267 2.20 -27.60 -5.41
N ILE A 268 3.20 -26.99 -4.77
CA ILE A 268 3.41 -27.19 -3.34
C ILE A 268 2.54 -26.11 -2.72
N ALA A 269 1.35 -26.54 -2.29
CA ALA A 269 0.48 -25.75 -1.45
C ALA A 269 1.19 -25.58 -0.11
N ASP A 270 1.95 -24.50 0.02
CA ASP A 270 2.40 -23.97 1.29
C ASP A 270 2.57 -22.46 1.14
N SER A 271 1.47 -21.78 0.81
CA SER A 271 1.30 -20.40 1.27
C SER A 271 0.75 -20.51 2.69
N ASP A 272 1.61 -20.95 3.61
CA ASP A 272 1.27 -20.97 5.02
C ASP A 272 0.97 -19.52 5.39
N GLU A 273 -0.26 -19.24 5.83
CA GLU A 273 -0.76 -17.93 6.28
C GLU A 273 0.04 -17.36 7.50
N ARG A 274 1.22 -17.94 7.79
CA ARG A 274 2.06 -17.77 8.97
C ARG A 274 3.30 -16.91 8.74
N GLU A 275 3.53 -16.41 7.53
CA GLU A 275 4.74 -15.63 7.20
C GLU A 275 4.50 -14.14 6.92
N ASP A 276 3.27 -13.66 7.15
CA ASP A 276 2.98 -12.24 7.00
C ASP A 276 3.83 -11.42 8.00
N TYR A 277 4.62 -10.48 7.47
CA TYR A 277 5.46 -9.53 8.21
C TYR A 277 6.71 -10.08 8.92
N GLN A 278 7.11 -11.33 8.72
CA GLN A 278 8.35 -11.86 9.34
C GLN A 278 9.60 -11.03 9.01
N SER A 279 9.67 -10.50 7.79
CA SER A 279 10.76 -9.62 7.34
C SER A 279 10.93 -8.37 8.19
N LEU A 280 9.86 -7.86 8.83
CA LEU A 280 9.93 -6.70 9.73
C LEU A 280 10.75 -6.98 10.98
N ARG A 281 10.88 -8.24 11.42
CA ARG A 281 11.70 -8.61 12.60
C ARG A 281 13.20 -8.53 12.34
N GLY A 282 13.60 -8.54 11.07
CA GLY A 282 15.00 -8.61 10.65
C GLY A 282 15.77 -7.29 10.73
N PHE A 283 15.11 -6.14 10.96
CA PHE A 283 15.77 -4.83 10.89
C PHE A 283 15.15 -3.77 11.82
N ASN A 284 15.90 -2.69 12.05
CA ASN A 284 15.36 -1.44 12.54
C ASN A 284 15.32 -0.43 11.39
N GLY A 285 14.37 0.50 11.42
CA GLY A 285 14.38 1.55 10.41
C GLY A 285 13.50 2.74 10.74
N ARG A 286 13.81 3.87 10.11
CA ARG A 286 12.97 5.07 10.05
C ARG A 286 12.90 5.55 8.61
N MET A 287 11.69 5.93 8.19
CA MET A 287 11.43 6.48 6.86
C MET A 287 10.56 7.72 7.02
N ALA A 288 11.07 8.85 6.54
CA ALA A 288 10.28 10.02 6.22
C ALA A 288 10.04 10.03 4.70
N LEU A 289 8.78 10.10 4.29
CA LEU A 289 8.37 10.20 2.90
C LEU A 289 7.43 11.38 2.73
N SER A 290 7.77 12.27 1.81
CA SER A 290 6.86 13.32 1.32
C SER A 290 6.53 13.06 -0.14
N ALA A 291 5.28 13.25 -0.54
CA ALA A 291 4.89 13.17 -1.94
C ALA A 291 3.95 14.31 -2.33
N ASP A 292 4.27 15.03 -3.39
CA ASP A 292 3.43 16.13 -3.88
C ASP A 292 2.10 15.56 -4.42
N GLN A 293 2.19 14.46 -5.17
CA GLN A 293 1.05 13.67 -5.65
C GLN A 293 1.31 12.17 -5.45
N LEU A 294 0.32 11.46 -4.93
CA LEU A 294 0.34 10.00 -4.78
C LEU A 294 -0.92 9.40 -5.41
N GLN A 295 -0.76 8.37 -6.24
CA GLN A 295 -1.88 7.62 -6.83
C GLN A 295 -1.95 6.22 -6.23
N TRP A 296 -3.11 5.85 -5.71
CA TRP A 296 -3.37 4.51 -5.18
C TRP A 296 -4.85 4.14 -5.32
N ARG A 297 -5.14 2.98 -5.91
CA ARG A 297 -6.47 2.48 -6.27
C ARG A 297 -7.28 3.50 -7.08
N GLY A 298 -6.61 4.25 -7.96
CA GLY A 298 -7.20 5.34 -8.72
C GLY A 298 -7.54 6.61 -7.93
N LEU A 299 -7.30 6.62 -6.61
CA LEU A 299 -7.41 7.82 -5.78
C LEU A 299 -6.16 8.69 -5.96
N ASN A 300 -6.36 9.99 -6.09
CA ASN A 300 -5.29 10.97 -6.22
C ASN A 300 -5.15 11.76 -4.92
N PHE A 301 -4.09 11.44 -4.17
CA PHE A 301 -3.72 12.16 -2.97
C PHE A 301 -2.74 13.28 -3.31
N THR A 302 -2.78 14.37 -2.54
CA THR A 302 -1.81 15.46 -2.65
C THR A 302 -1.23 15.84 -1.30
N GLN A 303 -0.03 16.41 -1.30
CA GLN A 303 0.67 16.86 -0.09
C GLN A 303 0.83 15.76 0.96
N VAL A 304 1.13 14.54 0.50
CA VAL A 304 1.25 13.37 1.36
C VAL A 304 2.51 13.48 2.20
N GLN A 305 2.39 13.21 3.50
CA GLN A 305 3.48 13.17 4.45
C GLN A 305 3.35 11.90 5.28
N SER A 306 4.41 11.10 5.32
CA SER A 306 4.46 9.85 6.07
C SER A 306 5.75 9.75 6.87
N GLU A 307 5.61 9.35 8.13
CA GLU A 307 6.71 9.01 9.02
C GLU A 307 6.44 7.62 9.59
N ILE A 308 7.32 6.69 9.24
CA ILE A 308 7.20 5.28 9.58
C ILE A 308 8.49 4.85 10.27
N SER A 309 8.36 4.07 11.34
CA SER A 309 9.50 3.42 11.97
C SER A 309 9.22 1.95 12.23
N ASN A 310 10.26 1.13 12.17
CA ASN A 310 10.21 -0.28 12.51
C ASN A 310 11.27 -0.57 13.58
N GLN A 311 10.86 -1.26 14.64
CA GLN A 311 11.75 -1.76 15.67
C GLN A 311 11.55 -3.26 15.78
N GLN A 312 12.22 -4.01 14.89
CA GLN A 312 12.21 -5.48 14.90
C GLN A 312 10.81 -6.09 14.96
N GLY A 313 9.90 -5.58 14.11
CA GLY A 313 8.53 -6.08 14.00
C GLY A 313 7.49 -5.20 14.69
N LEU A 314 7.90 -4.22 15.50
CA LEU A 314 7.02 -3.14 15.92
C LEU A 314 7.09 -1.99 14.91
N LEU A 315 6.15 -2.00 13.96
CA LEU A 315 5.98 -0.94 12.97
C LEU A 315 5.08 0.16 13.54
N THR A 316 5.55 1.41 13.56
CA THR A 316 4.80 2.58 14.01
C THR A 316 4.70 3.58 12.87
N VAL A 317 3.47 3.96 12.52
CA VAL A 317 3.14 5.04 11.59
C VAL A 317 2.74 6.26 12.43
N SER A 318 3.72 7.10 12.78
CA SER A 318 3.48 8.29 13.61
C SER A 318 2.73 9.38 12.85
N LYS A 319 2.94 9.44 11.53
CA LYS A 319 2.30 10.39 10.64
C LYS A 319 1.98 9.70 9.31
N MET A 320 0.76 9.86 8.84
CA MET A 320 0.34 9.50 7.49
C MET A 320 -0.83 10.38 7.14
N GLN A 321 -0.58 11.46 6.42
CA GLN A 321 -1.60 12.47 6.12
C GLN A 321 -1.49 12.96 4.68
N GLY A 322 -2.59 13.48 4.15
CA GLY A 322 -2.63 14.10 2.83
C GLY A 322 -4.03 14.62 2.51
N ASN A 323 -4.20 15.23 1.34
CA ASN A 323 -5.51 15.67 0.86
C ASN A 323 -6.04 14.71 -0.19
N LEU A 324 -7.36 14.47 -0.16
CA LEU A 324 -8.07 13.63 -1.13
C LEU A 324 -9.40 14.31 -1.47
N ASP A 325 -9.64 14.55 -2.76
CA ASP A 325 -10.89 15.14 -3.29
C ASP A 325 -11.36 16.43 -2.57
N GLY A 326 -10.40 17.29 -2.22
CA GLY A 326 -10.66 18.55 -1.50
C GLY A 326 -10.83 18.41 0.02
N GLY A 327 -10.86 17.18 0.55
CA GLY A 327 -10.82 16.87 1.97
C GLY A 327 -9.42 16.55 2.48
N GLN A 328 -9.32 16.29 3.79
CA GLN A 328 -8.08 15.89 4.47
C GLN A 328 -8.23 14.48 5.03
N LEU A 329 -7.14 13.70 4.99
CA LEU A 329 -7.04 12.35 5.51
C LEU A 329 -5.81 12.25 6.42
N SER A 330 -5.97 11.53 7.53
CA SER A 330 -4.89 11.11 8.42
C SER A 330 -5.12 9.66 8.87
N LEU A 331 -4.07 8.84 8.89
CA LEU A 331 -4.14 7.41 9.24
C LEU A 331 -2.91 6.97 10.07
N PRO A 332 -2.70 7.52 11.28
CA PRO A 332 -1.69 7.00 12.19
C PRO A 332 -2.08 5.61 12.70
N GLY A 333 -1.07 4.82 13.09
CA GLY A 333 -1.30 3.48 13.61
C GLY A 333 -0.03 2.70 13.93
N THR A 334 -0.22 1.47 14.38
CA THR A 334 0.84 0.54 14.74
C THR A 334 0.53 -0.86 14.24
N LEU A 335 1.57 -1.61 13.91
CA LEU A 335 1.53 -3.05 13.69
C LEU A 335 2.58 -3.71 14.58
N ASP A 336 2.13 -4.56 15.50
CA ASP A 336 3.00 -5.42 16.28
C ASP A 336 3.04 -6.81 15.66
N ALA A 337 4.09 -7.08 14.90
CA ALA A 337 4.35 -8.36 14.27
C ALA A 337 5.36 -9.20 15.06
N ARG A 338 5.63 -8.91 16.35
CA ARG A 338 6.63 -9.65 17.16
C ARG A 338 6.13 -11.01 17.65
N GLY A 339 4.81 -11.15 17.84
CA GLY A 339 4.15 -12.40 18.21
C GLY A 339 3.69 -13.22 17.01
N ASP A 340 3.22 -14.45 17.23
CA ASP A 340 2.79 -15.37 16.17
C ASP A 340 1.56 -14.86 15.40
N THR A 341 0.68 -14.11 16.07
CA THR A 341 -0.44 -13.41 15.43
C THR A 341 -0.16 -11.90 15.44
N PRO A 342 0.08 -11.27 14.28
CA PRO A 342 0.26 -9.84 14.19
C PRO A 342 -0.98 -9.07 14.68
N GLN A 343 -0.77 -7.91 15.29
CA GLN A 343 -1.85 -7.03 15.75
C GLN A 343 -1.65 -5.64 15.16
N ALA A 344 -2.59 -5.21 14.32
CA ALA A 344 -2.63 -3.89 13.72
C ALA A 344 -3.71 -3.04 14.38
N THR A 345 -3.40 -1.77 14.64
CA THR A 345 -4.36 -0.77 15.14
C THR A 345 -4.15 0.55 14.41
N PHE A 346 -5.22 1.13 13.89
CA PHE A 346 -5.20 2.40 13.16
C PHE A 346 -6.29 3.33 13.63
N GLN A 347 -6.00 4.63 13.60
CA GLN A 347 -6.89 5.70 14.04
C GLN A 347 -7.20 6.65 12.89
N PRO A 348 -8.04 6.24 11.91
CA PRO A 348 -8.38 7.09 10.78
C PRO A 348 -9.08 8.37 11.23
N ALA A 349 -8.67 9.48 10.64
CA ALA A 349 -9.33 10.76 10.71
C ALA A 349 -9.52 11.33 9.30
N LEU A 350 -10.77 11.43 8.85
CA LEU A 350 -11.19 12.01 7.59
C LEU A 350 -11.93 13.32 7.85
N GLN A 351 -11.71 14.32 7.01
CA GLN A 351 -12.42 15.59 7.06
C GLN A 351 -12.85 15.97 5.65
N ASN A 352 -14.16 16.01 5.42
CA ASN A 352 -14.79 16.42 4.16
C ASN A 352 -14.29 15.68 2.90
N VAL A 353 -13.96 14.39 3.02
CA VAL A 353 -13.54 13.55 1.88
C VAL A 353 -14.75 13.08 1.10
N GLU A 354 -14.71 13.09 -0.24
CA GLU A 354 -15.83 12.60 -1.06
C GLU A 354 -16.01 11.08 -0.92
N ILE A 355 -17.11 10.64 -0.29
CA ILE A 355 -17.38 9.21 -0.05
C ILE A 355 -17.50 8.41 -1.34
N GLY A 356 -18.03 9.03 -2.41
CA GLY A 356 -18.22 8.36 -3.70
C GLY A 356 -16.91 7.84 -4.29
N SER A 357 -15.81 8.58 -4.12
CA SER A 357 -14.48 8.15 -4.56
C SER A 357 -13.97 6.94 -3.78
N LEU A 358 -14.19 6.91 -2.46
CA LEU A 358 -13.80 5.78 -1.61
C LEU A 358 -14.59 4.51 -1.99
N ILE A 359 -15.91 4.62 -2.13
CA ILE A 359 -16.78 3.50 -2.54
C ILE A 359 -16.28 2.90 -3.86
N LYS A 360 -15.96 3.77 -4.84
CA LYS A 360 -15.44 3.35 -6.15
C LYS A 360 -14.06 2.68 -6.05
N ALA A 361 -13.14 3.23 -5.27
CA ALA A 361 -11.78 2.68 -5.12
C ALA A 361 -11.75 1.27 -4.50
N PHE A 362 -12.78 0.93 -3.72
CA PHE A 362 -12.95 -0.39 -3.11
C PHE A 362 -13.96 -1.29 -3.84
N ASN A 363 -14.38 -0.90 -5.05
CA ASN A 363 -15.24 -1.65 -5.96
C ASN A 363 -16.65 -1.97 -5.42
N TYR A 364 -17.24 -1.08 -4.64
CA TYR A 364 -18.61 -1.24 -4.17
C TYR A 364 -19.61 -0.55 -5.10
N SER A 365 -20.80 -1.14 -5.27
CA SER A 365 -21.84 -0.66 -6.20
C SER A 365 -22.79 0.39 -5.61
N LEU A 366 -22.48 0.95 -4.44
CA LEU A 366 -23.38 1.86 -3.72
C LEU A 366 -23.34 3.28 -4.33
N ASN A 367 -24.47 3.79 -4.81
CA ASN A 367 -24.57 5.13 -5.37
C ASN A 367 -24.83 6.19 -4.27
N LEU A 368 -23.78 6.49 -3.50
CA LEU A 368 -23.78 7.49 -2.44
C LEU A 368 -22.68 8.52 -2.69
N THR A 369 -23.04 9.80 -2.66
CA THR A 369 -22.10 10.92 -2.70
C THR A 369 -22.29 11.83 -1.48
N GLY A 370 -21.27 12.59 -1.14
CA GLY A 370 -21.26 13.50 -0.01
C GLY A 370 -19.89 13.63 0.65
N LYS A 371 -19.72 14.68 1.46
CA LYS A 371 -18.47 14.96 2.17
C LYS A 371 -18.45 14.22 3.50
N LEU A 372 -17.64 13.18 3.58
CA LEU A 372 -17.42 12.36 4.77
C LEU A 372 -16.39 12.98 5.71
N SER A 373 -16.76 13.10 6.97
CA SER A 373 -15.85 13.24 8.09
C SER A 373 -16.00 12.04 9.02
N LEU A 374 -14.88 11.43 9.39
CA LEU A 374 -14.85 10.20 10.18
C LEU A 374 -13.69 10.25 11.15
N THR A 375 -13.92 9.89 12.41
CA THR A 375 -12.85 9.63 13.38
C THR A 375 -13.14 8.31 14.06
N GLY A 376 -12.16 7.42 14.13
CA GLY A 376 -12.36 6.11 14.73
C GLY A 376 -11.06 5.41 15.10
N GLU A 377 -11.23 4.19 15.59
CA GLU A 377 -10.16 3.25 15.89
C GLU A 377 -10.58 1.88 15.38
N PHE A 378 -9.70 1.27 14.59
CA PHE A 378 -9.91 -0.05 14.01
C PHE A 378 -8.69 -0.92 14.25
N SER A 379 -8.93 -2.21 14.49
CA SER A 379 -7.89 -3.20 14.65
C SER A 379 -8.16 -4.46 13.84
N GLY A 380 -7.08 -5.17 13.51
CA GLY A 380 -7.11 -6.39 12.73
C GLY A 380 -5.74 -7.06 12.70
N THR A 381 -5.60 -8.10 11.89
CA THR A 381 -4.37 -8.91 11.83
C THR A 381 -3.51 -8.61 10.61
N ARG A 382 -4.12 -8.26 9.46
CA ARG A 382 -3.40 -7.94 8.23
C ARG A 382 -3.84 -6.61 7.63
N ILE A 383 -2.87 -5.82 7.21
CA ILE A 383 -3.06 -4.55 6.51
C ILE A 383 -3.32 -4.84 5.04
N ASP A 384 -4.55 -5.28 4.75
CA ASP A 384 -5.03 -5.61 3.41
C ASP A 384 -6.53 -5.30 3.29
N ALA A 385 -7.00 -4.99 2.08
CA ALA A 385 -8.39 -4.61 1.84
C ALA A 385 -9.38 -5.79 1.99
N ASP A 386 -8.99 -7.01 1.59
CA ASP A 386 -9.79 -8.22 1.81
C ASP A 386 -9.84 -8.58 3.30
N ASP A 387 -8.71 -8.46 4.00
CA ASP A 387 -8.68 -8.71 5.45
C ASP A 387 -9.52 -7.68 6.21
N PHE A 388 -9.46 -6.41 5.82
CA PHE A 388 -10.32 -5.35 6.38
C PHE A 388 -11.80 -5.66 6.25
N ARG A 389 -12.22 -6.22 5.11
CA ARG A 389 -13.61 -6.62 4.87
C ARG A 389 -14.07 -7.83 5.68
N ARG A 390 -13.14 -8.60 6.27
CA ARG A 390 -13.44 -9.91 6.85
C ARG A 390 -13.17 -10.02 8.34
N HIS A 391 -12.08 -9.42 8.81
CA HIS A 391 -11.53 -9.73 10.13
C HIS A 391 -11.26 -8.48 10.98
N TRP A 392 -11.40 -7.30 10.39
CA TRP A 392 -11.20 -6.07 11.15
C TRP A 392 -12.43 -5.73 11.97
N GLN A 393 -12.17 -5.07 13.09
CA GLN A 393 -13.17 -4.61 14.04
C GLN A 393 -12.84 -3.20 14.52
N GLY A 394 -13.82 -2.48 15.04
CA GLY A 394 -13.58 -1.14 15.56
C GLY A 394 -14.83 -0.30 15.71
N GLN A 395 -14.61 0.98 16.02
CA GLN A 395 -15.67 1.95 16.20
C GLN A 395 -15.26 3.30 15.64
N ALA A 396 -16.24 4.04 15.11
CA ALA A 396 -16.03 5.37 14.59
C ALA A 396 -17.26 6.26 14.81
N GLN A 397 -17.01 7.56 14.85
CA GLN A 397 -18.05 8.57 14.66
C GLN A 397 -17.99 9.04 13.21
N LEU A 398 -19.15 9.06 12.56
CA LEU A 398 -19.29 9.44 11.17
C LEU A 398 -20.21 10.66 11.08
N GLN A 399 -19.80 11.60 10.25
CA GLN A 399 -20.59 12.75 9.83
C GLN A 399 -20.47 12.88 8.32
N MET A 400 -21.57 13.21 7.65
CA MET A 400 -21.55 13.53 6.24
C MET A 400 -22.31 14.81 5.98
N ALA A 401 -21.81 15.63 5.06
CA ALA A 401 -22.48 16.82 4.56
C ALA A 401 -22.84 16.65 3.08
N ASP A 402 -23.84 17.40 2.62
CA ASP A 402 -24.26 17.46 1.21
C ASP A 402 -24.53 16.07 0.60
N THR A 403 -25.17 15.17 1.37
CA THR A 403 -25.34 13.78 0.96
C THR A 403 -26.43 13.61 -0.08
N ARG A 404 -26.17 12.71 -1.03
CA ARG A 404 -27.10 12.31 -2.07
C ARG A 404 -27.02 10.80 -2.27
N THR A 405 -28.14 10.12 -2.09
CA THR A 405 -28.28 8.69 -2.38
C THR A 405 -29.22 8.52 -3.56
N GLU A 406 -28.73 7.91 -4.64
CA GLU A 406 -29.53 7.64 -5.83
C GLU A 406 -30.36 6.36 -5.66
N GLY A 407 -31.48 6.27 -6.40
CA GLY A 407 -32.27 5.04 -6.55
C GLY A 407 -33.43 4.89 -5.58
N LEU A 408 -33.42 5.60 -4.44
CA LEU A 408 -34.54 5.67 -3.51
C LEU A 408 -34.75 7.10 -3.05
N ASN A 409 -35.88 7.72 -3.40
CA ASN A 409 -36.29 9.02 -2.87
C ASN A 409 -37.27 8.84 -1.69
N PHE A 410 -36.78 9.00 -0.46
CA PHE A 410 -37.58 8.75 0.75
C PHE A 410 -38.71 9.75 0.90
N GLN A 411 -38.49 11.01 0.51
CA GLN A 411 -39.52 12.04 0.51
C GLN A 411 -40.68 11.63 -0.41
N GLN A 412 -40.37 11.20 -1.64
CA GLN A 412 -41.37 10.75 -2.60
C GLN A 412 -42.13 9.52 -2.09
N LEU A 413 -41.42 8.51 -1.56
CA LEU A 413 -42.04 7.29 -1.03
C LEU A 413 -43.05 7.61 0.08
N VAL A 414 -42.67 8.48 1.01
CA VAL A 414 -43.55 8.94 2.09
C VAL A 414 -44.73 9.72 1.53
N GLN A 415 -44.49 10.70 0.66
CA GLN A 415 -45.54 11.54 0.09
C GLN A 415 -46.57 10.70 -0.67
N GLN A 416 -46.14 9.82 -1.57
CA GLN A 416 -47.03 8.96 -2.36
C GLN A 416 -47.87 8.03 -1.47
N ALA A 417 -47.32 7.52 -0.38
CA ALA A 417 -48.07 6.67 0.54
C ALA A 417 -49.13 7.47 1.33
N VAL A 418 -48.81 8.72 1.70
CA VAL A 418 -49.77 9.64 2.33
C VAL A 418 -50.87 10.05 1.34
N GLU A 419 -50.53 10.35 0.09
CA GLU A 419 -51.50 10.67 -0.98
C GLU A 419 -52.50 9.54 -1.21
N ARG A 420 -52.04 8.28 -1.20
CA ARG A 420 -52.93 7.11 -1.34
C ARG A 420 -53.91 6.95 -0.18
N SER A 421 -53.60 7.56 0.96
CA SER A 421 -54.35 7.41 2.22
C SER A 421 -55.14 8.66 2.61
N THR A 422 -54.93 9.80 1.92
CA THR A 422 -55.48 11.12 2.28
C THR A 422 -55.83 11.95 1.04
N ASN A 423 -56.44 13.13 1.22
CA ASN A 423 -56.71 14.08 0.12
C ASN A 423 -55.56 15.07 -0.14
N VAL A 424 -54.39 14.87 0.48
CA VAL A 424 -53.20 15.70 0.28
C VAL A 424 -52.55 15.33 -1.06
N ARG A 425 -51.99 16.32 -1.78
CA ARG A 425 -51.22 16.08 -3.00
C ARG A 425 -49.74 16.42 -2.78
N ALA A 426 -48.88 15.62 -3.36
CA ALA A 426 -47.44 15.79 -3.47
C ALA A 426 -47.12 16.74 -4.62
N GLN A 427 -45.92 17.32 -4.59
CA GLN A 427 -45.42 18.16 -5.65
C GLN A 427 -44.71 17.31 -6.70
N GLU A 428 -45.17 17.38 -7.96
CA GLU A 428 -44.58 16.66 -9.11
C GLU A 428 -43.23 17.27 -9.49
N ASN A 429 -42.15 16.91 -8.78
CA ASN A 429 -40.79 17.11 -9.27
C ASN A 429 -39.88 16.05 -8.63
N TYR A 430 -39.69 14.94 -9.33
CA TYR A 430 -39.00 13.77 -8.79
C TYR A 430 -37.57 13.70 -9.31
N ASP A 431 -36.68 14.39 -8.60
CA ASP A 431 -35.31 13.94 -8.50
C ASP A 431 -35.33 12.57 -7.80
N ASN A 432 -34.88 11.48 -8.45
CA ASN A 432 -34.98 10.12 -7.89
C ASN A 432 -33.87 9.83 -6.85
N ALA A 433 -33.65 10.79 -5.96
CA ALA A 433 -32.61 10.73 -4.96
C ALA A 433 -33.11 11.23 -3.62
N THR A 434 -32.53 10.68 -2.56
CA THR A 434 -32.65 11.21 -1.21
C THR A 434 -31.50 12.18 -0.97
N ARG A 435 -31.82 13.43 -0.59
CA ARG A 435 -30.84 14.47 -0.27
C ARG A 435 -30.93 14.85 1.21
N LEU A 436 -29.78 14.89 1.89
CA LEU A 436 -29.65 15.39 3.26
C LEU A 436 -28.46 16.33 3.35
N ASP A 437 -28.66 17.49 3.97
CA ASP A 437 -27.62 18.50 4.18
C ASP A 437 -26.61 18.02 5.23
N SER A 438 -27.09 17.24 6.21
CA SER A 438 -26.23 16.61 7.22
C SER A 438 -26.71 15.21 7.59
N VAL A 439 -25.77 14.32 7.83
CA VAL A 439 -25.96 12.97 8.38
C VAL A 439 -24.94 12.75 9.49
N SER A 440 -25.34 12.15 10.59
CA SER A 440 -24.42 11.69 11.64
C SER A 440 -24.80 10.29 12.11
N SER A 441 -23.80 9.51 12.49
CA SER A 441 -24.01 8.14 12.99
C SER A 441 -22.84 7.69 13.85
N GLN A 442 -23.07 6.69 14.70
CA GLN A 442 -22.01 5.88 15.28
C GLN A 442 -21.87 4.59 14.50
N LEU A 443 -20.65 4.32 14.06
CA LEU A 443 -20.30 3.12 13.32
C LEU A 443 -19.59 2.15 14.26
N THR A 444 -19.98 0.88 14.21
CA THR A 444 -19.16 -0.23 14.72
C THR A 444 -18.91 -1.20 13.59
N LEU A 445 -17.65 -1.65 13.45
CA LEU A 445 -17.25 -2.69 12.53
C LEU A 445 -16.96 -3.95 13.34
N ASP A 446 -17.52 -5.08 12.92
CA ASP A 446 -17.25 -6.40 13.50
C ASP A 446 -17.16 -7.42 12.37
N ASN A 447 -15.93 -7.79 11.99
CA ASN A 447 -15.66 -8.85 11.00
C ASN A 447 -16.40 -8.65 9.66
N GLY A 448 -16.38 -7.41 9.17
CA GLY A 448 -17.08 -7.03 7.92
C GLY A 448 -18.54 -6.63 8.08
N LEU A 449 -19.14 -6.79 9.26
CA LEU A 449 -20.47 -6.27 9.56
C LEU A 449 -20.37 -4.84 10.11
N VAL A 450 -20.80 -3.87 9.30
CA VAL A 450 -20.91 -2.47 9.71
C VAL A 450 -22.28 -2.25 10.33
N THR A 451 -22.32 -1.87 11.60
CA THR A 451 -23.55 -1.43 12.27
C THR A 451 -23.54 0.08 12.43
N LEU A 452 -24.61 0.71 11.96
CA LEU A 452 -24.86 2.15 12.11
C LEU A 452 -25.91 2.35 13.19
N ASN A 453 -25.50 2.99 14.28
CA ASN A 453 -26.35 3.29 15.43
C ASN A 453 -26.62 4.78 15.54
N ARG A 454 -27.83 5.13 15.98
CA ARG A 454 -28.23 6.53 16.22
C ARG A 454 -28.02 7.40 14.98
N LEU A 455 -28.33 6.86 13.79
CA LEU A 455 -28.29 7.63 12.56
C LEU A 455 -29.28 8.78 12.67
N GLN A 456 -28.83 9.98 12.33
CA GLN A 456 -29.64 11.19 12.26
C GLN A 456 -29.33 11.89 10.94
N GLY A 457 -30.36 12.29 10.22
CA GLY A 457 -30.23 13.01 8.96
C GLY A 457 -31.19 14.19 8.89
N GLN A 458 -30.75 15.30 8.32
CA GLN A 458 -31.58 16.49 8.15
C GLN A 458 -31.35 17.19 6.79
N SER A 459 -32.42 17.72 6.23
CA SER A 459 -32.44 18.77 5.21
C SER A 459 -33.62 19.73 5.41
N ASP A 460 -33.70 20.78 4.58
CA ASP A 460 -34.82 21.73 4.53
C ASP A 460 -36.21 21.06 4.39
N VAL A 461 -36.26 19.90 3.74
CA VAL A 461 -37.52 19.22 3.38
C VAL A 461 -37.73 17.91 4.14
N MET A 462 -36.76 17.42 4.90
CA MET A 462 -36.83 16.11 5.53
C MET A 462 -35.95 16.02 6.79
N ALA A 463 -36.44 15.31 7.80
CA ALA A 463 -35.64 14.86 8.95
C ALA A 463 -35.82 13.35 9.12
N MET A 464 -34.75 12.64 9.46
CA MET A 464 -34.81 11.20 9.72
C MET A 464 -33.95 10.78 10.90
N THR A 465 -34.39 9.73 11.58
CA THR A 465 -33.52 8.95 12.47
C THR A 465 -33.49 7.50 11.99
N GLY A 466 -32.45 6.75 12.34
CA GLY A 466 -32.38 5.36 11.94
C GLY A 466 -31.28 4.56 12.61
N GLU A 467 -31.25 3.29 12.25
CA GLU A 467 -30.24 2.31 12.65
C GLU A 467 -30.24 1.17 11.63
N GLY A 468 -29.16 0.41 11.58
CA GLY A 468 -29.13 -0.78 10.75
C GLY A 468 -27.74 -1.33 10.52
N GLN A 469 -27.66 -2.30 9.62
CA GLN A 469 -26.46 -3.07 9.33
C GLN A 469 -26.17 -3.10 7.84
N LEU A 470 -24.88 -3.12 7.50
CA LEU A 470 -24.36 -3.32 6.17
C LEU A 470 -23.29 -4.43 6.23
N ASP A 471 -23.44 -5.47 5.42
CA ASP A 471 -22.47 -6.56 5.31
C ASP A 471 -21.53 -6.24 4.13
N LEU A 472 -20.26 -5.96 4.43
CA LEU A 472 -19.25 -5.59 3.43
C LEU A 472 -18.84 -6.76 2.52
N GLN A 473 -19.07 -8.01 2.95
CA GLN A 473 -18.73 -9.20 2.17
C GLN A 473 -19.88 -9.63 1.27
N LYS A 474 -21.11 -9.59 1.80
CA LYS A 474 -22.31 -9.97 1.06
C LYS A 474 -22.91 -8.82 0.25
N GLU A 475 -22.39 -7.61 0.42
CA GLU A 475 -22.88 -6.39 -0.23
C GLU A 475 -24.39 -6.20 -0.03
N ASN A 476 -24.86 -6.40 1.19
CA ASN A 476 -26.27 -6.27 1.54
C ASN A 476 -26.48 -5.35 2.73
N CYS A 477 -27.72 -4.95 2.96
CA CYS A 477 -28.08 -4.14 4.13
C CYS A 477 -29.45 -4.50 4.71
N ASP A 478 -29.67 -4.09 5.96
CA ASP A 478 -30.98 -3.99 6.62
C ASP A 478 -30.97 -2.72 7.48
N MET A 479 -31.66 -1.70 6.99
CA MET A 479 -31.70 -0.36 7.56
C MET A 479 -33.13 0.01 7.91
N ARG A 480 -33.34 0.59 9.10
CA ARG A 480 -34.62 1.09 9.58
C ARG A 480 -34.52 2.59 9.81
N PHE A 481 -35.47 3.32 9.26
CA PHE A 481 -35.57 4.76 9.35
C PHE A 481 -36.93 5.18 9.86
N ASN A 482 -36.95 6.28 10.60
CA ASN A 482 -38.13 7.05 10.94
C ASN A 482 -38.05 8.36 10.16
N VAL A 483 -38.78 8.44 9.05
CA VAL A 483 -38.69 9.57 8.11
C VAL A 483 -39.83 10.56 8.36
N ARG A 484 -39.49 11.84 8.44
CA ARG A 484 -40.43 12.95 8.63
C ARG A 484 -40.21 13.97 7.54
N VAL A 485 -41.25 14.23 6.75
CA VAL A 485 -41.19 15.14 5.61
C VAL A 485 -41.68 16.52 6.04
N LEU A 486 -40.76 17.48 6.07
CA LEU A 486 -40.95 18.85 6.55
C LEU A 486 -41.49 19.81 5.48
N GLY A 487 -41.29 19.49 4.20
CA GLY A 487 -41.65 20.33 3.05
C GLY A 487 -42.31 19.57 1.90
N GLY A 488 -42.72 20.31 0.85
CA GLY A 488 -43.26 19.72 -0.39
C GLY A 488 -44.71 19.23 -0.34
N TRP A 489 -45.48 19.60 0.69
CA TRP A 489 -46.90 19.26 0.83
C TRP A 489 -47.82 20.33 0.20
N LYS A 490 -48.89 19.93 -0.50
CA LYS A 490 -49.98 20.81 -0.96
C LYS A 490 -51.33 20.40 -0.33
N GLY A 491 -51.99 21.32 0.38
CA GLY A 491 -53.26 21.02 1.11
C GLY A 491 -53.56 21.95 2.30
N GLU A 492 -54.51 21.57 3.16
CA GLU A 492 -54.94 22.32 4.36
C GLU A 492 -53.85 22.38 5.47
N GLY A 493 -53.64 23.55 6.07
CA GLY A 493 -52.55 23.82 7.01
C GLY A 493 -52.44 22.90 8.23
N LYS A 494 -53.55 22.62 8.94
CA LYS A 494 -53.51 21.82 10.19
C LYS A 494 -53.09 20.35 9.96
N LEU A 495 -53.58 19.74 8.88
CA LEU A 495 -53.21 18.37 8.52
C LEU A 495 -51.74 18.31 8.09
N ILE A 496 -51.28 19.30 7.32
CA ILE A 496 -49.88 19.44 6.92
C ILE A 496 -48.99 19.60 8.16
N ASP A 497 -49.36 20.45 9.12
CA ASP A 497 -48.57 20.65 10.35
C ASP A 497 -48.44 19.36 11.15
N ARG A 498 -49.49 18.52 11.19
CA ARG A 498 -49.44 17.20 11.81
C ARG A 498 -48.55 16.23 11.02
N LEU A 499 -48.68 16.17 9.70
CA LEU A 499 -47.83 15.32 8.83
C LEU A 499 -46.35 15.67 8.94
N LYS A 500 -46.01 16.96 9.07
CA LYS A 500 -44.64 17.43 9.32
C LYS A 500 -44.08 16.99 10.67
N GLN A 501 -44.91 16.54 11.60
CA GLN A 501 -44.49 16.02 12.91
C GLN A 501 -44.53 14.48 12.97
N THR A 502 -45.17 13.83 12.00
CA THR A 502 -45.30 12.38 11.94
C THR A 502 -44.02 11.73 11.44
N ALA A 503 -43.49 10.80 12.23
CA ALA A 503 -42.43 9.90 11.79
C ALA A 503 -43.05 8.68 11.10
N ILE A 504 -42.63 8.40 9.87
CA ILE A 504 -43.06 7.23 9.10
C ILE A 504 -41.93 6.20 9.08
N PRO A 505 -42.17 4.99 9.63
CA PRO A 505 -41.20 3.89 9.57
C PRO A 505 -41.00 3.40 8.14
N LEU A 506 -39.74 3.41 7.72
CA LEU A 506 -39.25 2.92 6.44
C LEU A 506 -38.13 1.90 6.71
N ARG A 507 -38.26 0.68 6.17
CA ARG A 507 -37.18 -0.31 6.18
C ARG A 507 -36.65 -0.49 4.77
N ILE A 508 -35.33 -0.52 4.62
CA ILE A 508 -34.62 -0.77 3.36
C ILE A 508 -33.73 -1.99 3.59
N TYR A 509 -33.80 -2.98 2.71
CA TYR A 509 -33.08 -4.23 2.89
C TYR A 509 -32.76 -4.93 1.57
N GLY A 510 -31.81 -5.86 1.62
CA GLY A 510 -31.38 -6.67 0.47
C GLY A 510 -30.01 -6.23 -0.07
N ASP A 511 -29.68 -6.70 -1.27
CA ASP A 511 -28.39 -6.45 -1.90
C ASP A 511 -28.30 -5.00 -2.39
N TRP A 512 -27.12 -4.38 -2.32
CA TRP A 512 -26.92 -2.96 -2.66
C TRP A 512 -27.28 -2.61 -4.11
N GLN A 513 -27.25 -3.60 -5.01
CA GLN A 513 -27.64 -3.44 -6.41
C GLN A 513 -29.16 -3.51 -6.64
N SER A 514 -29.91 -4.12 -5.71
CA SER A 514 -31.35 -4.37 -5.84
C SER A 514 -32.07 -4.21 -4.51
N LEU A 515 -31.97 -3.01 -3.93
CA LEU A 515 -32.56 -2.70 -2.64
C LEU A 515 -34.09 -2.79 -2.69
N SER A 516 -34.65 -3.50 -1.72
CA SER A 516 -36.09 -3.57 -1.45
C SER A 516 -36.45 -2.62 -0.31
N TYR A 517 -37.71 -2.19 -0.27
CA TYR A 517 -38.21 -1.34 0.81
C TYR A 517 -39.59 -1.78 1.31
N SER A 518 -39.88 -1.47 2.57
CA SER A 518 -41.22 -1.61 3.16
C SER A 518 -41.56 -0.36 3.99
N LEU A 519 -42.78 0.15 3.82
CA LEU A 519 -43.24 1.39 4.44
C LEU A 519 -44.49 1.10 5.29
N GLN A 520 -44.46 1.45 6.57
CA GLN A 520 -45.58 1.19 7.50
C GLN A 520 -46.42 2.45 7.71
N VAL A 521 -47.33 2.71 6.78
CA VAL A 521 -48.07 3.99 6.71
C VAL A 521 -49.47 3.89 7.28
N ASP A 522 -50.18 2.82 6.91
CA ASP A 522 -51.62 2.72 7.10
C ASP A 522 -52.05 2.81 8.57
N GLN A 523 -51.33 2.17 9.48
CA GLN A 523 -51.69 2.18 10.90
C GLN A 523 -51.48 3.55 11.55
N ILE A 524 -50.35 4.21 11.23
CA ILE A 524 -49.97 5.48 11.84
C ILE A 524 -50.87 6.61 11.34
N LEU A 525 -51.09 6.68 10.02
CA LEU A 525 -51.96 7.69 9.44
C LEU A 525 -53.43 7.46 9.79
N ARG A 526 -53.93 6.21 9.81
CA ARG A 526 -55.31 5.96 10.22
C ARG A 526 -55.59 6.46 11.63
N LYS A 527 -54.68 6.19 12.57
CA LYS A 527 -54.81 6.67 13.96
C LYS A 527 -54.80 8.20 14.01
N GLN A 528 -53.88 8.85 13.31
CA GLN A 528 -53.80 10.32 13.26
C GLN A 528 -55.01 10.98 12.59
N LEU A 529 -55.54 10.39 11.52
CA LEU A 529 -56.74 10.89 10.84
C LEU A 529 -57.98 10.71 11.72
N GLN A 530 -58.09 9.60 12.47
CA GLN A 530 -59.14 9.41 13.46
C GLN A 530 -59.06 10.46 14.57
N ASP A 531 -57.86 10.71 15.10
CA ASP A 531 -57.64 11.74 16.12
C ASP A 531 -57.97 13.14 15.58
N GLU A 532 -57.62 13.45 14.33
CA GLU A 532 -57.99 14.72 13.69
C GLU A 532 -59.49 14.87 13.48
N ALA A 533 -60.14 13.82 12.98
CA ALA A 533 -61.58 13.80 12.78
C ALA A 533 -62.30 13.99 14.12
N LYS A 534 -61.87 13.29 15.18
CA LYS A 534 -62.39 13.48 16.55
C LYS A 534 -62.19 14.91 17.03
N GLN A 535 -61.02 15.50 16.80
CA GLN A 535 -60.70 16.85 17.25
C GLN A 535 -61.50 17.92 16.51
N ARG A 536 -61.61 17.83 15.17
CA ARG A 536 -62.44 18.73 14.35
C ARG A 536 -63.93 18.59 14.68
N LEU A 537 -64.40 17.37 14.92
CA LEU A 537 -65.78 17.10 15.31
C LEU A 537 -66.06 17.65 16.72
N ASN A 538 -65.12 17.51 17.66
CA ASN A 538 -65.22 18.11 18.99
C ASN A 538 -65.25 19.64 18.92
N ASP A 539 -64.32 20.27 18.18
CA ASP A 539 -64.29 21.72 17.96
C ASP A 539 -65.61 22.22 17.36
N TRP A 540 -66.20 21.48 16.42
CA TRP A 540 -67.50 21.81 15.82
C TRP A 540 -68.64 21.66 16.83
N VAL A 541 -68.68 20.57 17.60
CA VAL A 541 -69.68 20.34 18.66
C VAL A 541 -69.59 21.44 19.72
N GLU A 542 -68.40 21.88 20.08
CA GLU A 542 -68.19 22.96 21.05
C GLU A 542 -68.66 24.32 20.55
N ARG A 543 -68.41 24.64 19.26
CA ARG A 543 -68.87 25.90 18.65
C ARG A 543 -70.38 25.93 18.42
N ASN A 544 -71.00 24.77 18.20
CA ASN A 544 -72.45 24.64 17.95
C ASN A 544 -73.22 24.11 19.16
N LYS A 545 -72.76 24.40 20.38
CA LYS A 545 -73.45 24.04 21.63
C LYS A 545 -74.88 24.57 21.63
N GLY A 546 -75.86 23.69 21.41
CA GLY A 546 -77.29 24.02 21.48
C GLY A 546 -78.15 23.51 20.30
N SER A 547 -77.56 23.10 19.17
CA SER A 547 -78.32 22.55 18.03
C SER A 547 -78.63 21.05 18.21
N LYS A 548 -79.72 20.56 17.59
CA LYS A 548 -80.09 19.13 17.61
C LYS A 548 -78.99 18.26 16.97
N GLU A 549 -78.35 18.78 15.92
CA GLU A 549 -77.24 18.14 15.20
C GLU A 549 -75.97 18.00 16.06
N SER A 550 -75.75 18.88 17.03
CA SER A 550 -74.63 18.76 17.98
C SER A 550 -74.72 17.50 18.87
N LYS A 551 -75.95 17.04 19.19
CA LYS A 551 -76.16 15.81 19.99
C LYS A 551 -75.86 14.54 19.18
N ASP A 552 -76.17 14.54 17.90
CA ASP A 552 -75.92 13.40 17.01
C ASP A 552 -74.43 13.29 16.64
N ALA A 553 -73.76 14.42 16.42
CA ALA A 553 -72.30 14.46 16.26
C ALA A 553 -71.56 13.96 17.51
N LYS A 554 -72.06 14.29 18.73
CA LYS A 554 -71.48 13.80 20.00
C LYS A 554 -71.58 12.28 20.14
N LYS A 555 -72.71 11.67 19.72
CA LYS A 555 -72.89 10.21 19.70
C LYS A 555 -71.99 9.50 18.68
N LEU A 556 -71.67 10.14 17.56
CA LEU A 556 -70.72 9.61 16.58
C LEU A 556 -69.28 9.65 17.11
N LEU A 557 -68.95 10.69 17.88
CA LEU A 557 -67.66 10.85 18.55
C LEU A 557 -67.38 9.75 19.58
N ASP A 558 -68.40 9.32 20.34
CA ASP A 558 -68.30 8.22 21.30
C ASP A 558 -68.11 6.84 20.63
N LYS A 559 -68.32 6.73 19.31
CA LYS A 559 -68.19 5.48 18.54
C LYS A 559 -66.91 5.37 17.69
N LEU A 560 -66.28 6.51 17.36
CA LEU A 560 -64.98 6.59 16.68
C LEU A 560 -63.86 6.35 17.70
#